data_AF-A0A847KN57-F1
#
_entry.id   AF-A0A847KN57-F1
#
_cell.length_a   1.000
_cell.length_b   1.000
_cell.length_c   1.000
_cell.angle_alpha   90.00
_cell.angle_beta   90.00
_cell.angle_gamma   90.00
#
_symmetry.space_group_name_H-M   'P 1'
#
loop_
_entity.id
_entity.type
_entity.pdbx_description
1 polymer ?
#
loop_
_entity_poly.entity_id
_entity_poly.type
_entity_poly.pdbx_seq_one_letter_code
_entity_poly.pdbx_strand_id
1 'polypeptide(L)'
;MAFQTPLSIEDMLKSIHDREYLMPAIQREFVWGPRQIIRLVDSLMRGYPVGSFLLWKVEPVTAQSYTFYEFLTHFHERDHPYASRATVPAGSGTTAVLDGQQRLTSLNIALYGSFAEKKKYAWWNSPNAFPVKHLYLNLAQDPPEEELGLKYDLRFLTESEAAPADDAPDNWFRLGKVLRLADSGPAIMKELTRRAIVDQAGAFQRLYDLYQAVRILKPMNYFLVTDQDPDKVLEIFVRVNSGGTPLSYSDLLLSMATNQWTELDAREEVRSL
;
A
#
# COMPACT_ATOMS: atom_id res chain seq x y z
N MET A 1 2.53 -3.58 -25.45
CA MET A 1 1.80 -3.51 -24.16
C MET A 1 0.52 -2.73 -24.39
N ALA A 2 -0.61 -3.22 -23.90
CA ALA A 2 -1.88 -2.52 -24.01
C ALA A 2 -2.29 -1.97 -22.63
N PHE A 3 -2.84 -0.76 -22.62
CA PHE A 3 -3.51 -0.19 -21.45
C PHE A 3 -4.73 -1.05 -21.13
N GLN A 4 -4.90 -1.42 -19.86
CA GLN A 4 -5.99 -2.29 -19.42
C GLN A 4 -7.13 -1.49 -18.80
N THR A 5 -8.29 -2.14 -18.62
CA THR A 5 -9.40 -1.54 -17.87
C THR A 5 -8.94 -1.21 -16.46
N PRO A 6 -9.04 0.06 -16.01
CA PRO A 6 -8.59 0.44 -14.68
C PRO A 6 -9.33 -0.34 -13.58
N LEU A 7 -8.66 -0.53 -12.45
CA LEU A 7 -9.21 -1.25 -11.29
C LEU A 7 -9.50 -0.30 -10.12
N SER A 8 -10.40 -0.72 -9.23
CA SER A 8 -10.56 -0.05 -7.94
C SER A 8 -9.38 -0.37 -7.01
N ILE A 9 -9.25 0.38 -5.92
CA ILE A 9 -8.26 0.06 -4.88
C ILE A 9 -8.60 -1.30 -4.26
N GLU A 10 -9.88 -1.52 -3.95
CA GLU A 10 -10.37 -2.78 -3.37
C GLU A 10 -10.00 -3.98 -4.25
N ASP A 11 -10.19 -3.89 -5.57
CA ASP A 11 -9.86 -4.98 -6.50
C ASP A 11 -8.35 -5.31 -6.49
N MET A 12 -7.48 -4.30 -6.61
CA MET A 12 -6.03 -4.55 -6.62
C MET A 12 -5.53 -5.10 -5.29
N LEU A 13 -6.03 -4.58 -4.17
CA LEU A 13 -5.65 -5.09 -2.85
C LEU A 13 -6.20 -6.49 -2.61
N LYS A 14 -7.39 -6.81 -3.13
CA LYS A 14 -7.93 -8.17 -3.09
C LYS A 14 -7.01 -9.14 -3.85
N SER A 15 -6.55 -8.81 -5.06
CA SER A 15 -5.56 -9.65 -5.77
C SER A 15 -4.23 -9.80 -5.03
N ILE A 16 -3.83 -8.81 -4.21
CA ILE A 16 -2.67 -8.95 -3.30
C ILE A 16 -2.97 -9.97 -2.19
N HIS A 17 -4.13 -9.87 -1.54
CA HIS A 17 -4.52 -10.79 -0.46
C HIS A 17 -4.82 -12.21 -0.93
N ASP A 18 -5.34 -12.36 -2.15
CA ASP A 18 -5.55 -13.64 -2.82
C ASP A 18 -4.21 -14.24 -3.36
N ARG A 19 -3.08 -13.54 -3.14
CA ARG A 19 -1.73 -13.90 -3.61
C ARG A 19 -1.58 -14.03 -5.12
N GLU A 20 -2.48 -13.40 -5.87
CA GLU A 20 -2.38 -13.29 -7.32
C GLU A 20 -1.34 -12.24 -7.73
N TYR A 21 -1.18 -11.20 -6.92
CA TYR A 21 -0.24 -10.10 -7.12
C TYR A 21 0.92 -10.21 -6.15
N LEU A 22 2.14 -10.31 -6.68
CA LEU A 22 3.37 -10.43 -5.91
C LEU A 22 4.43 -9.42 -6.37
N MET A 23 5.43 -9.16 -5.53
CA MET A 23 6.57 -8.31 -5.89
C MET A 23 7.76 -9.17 -6.32
N PRO A 24 8.42 -8.89 -7.46
CA PRO A 24 9.65 -9.59 -7.83
C PRO A 24 10.81 -9.14 -6.92
N ALA A 25 11.80 -10.03 -6.72
CA ALA A 25 12.96 -9.78 -5.85
C ALA A 25 13.78 -8.54 -6.23
N ILE A 26 13.77 -8.14 -7.50
CA ILE A 26 14.53 -6.98 -8.01
C ILE A 26 14.08 -5.63 -7.46
N GLN A 27 12.92 -5.58 -6.82
CA GLN A 27 12.41 -4.35 -6.26
C GLN A 27 13.25 -3.86 -5.07
N ARG A 28 13.23 -2.56 -4.79
CA ARG A 28 13.77 -2.01 -3.52
C ARG A 28 12.83 -2.27 -2.35
N GLU A 29 13.38 -2.31 -1.15
CA GLU A 29 12.63 -2.39 0.11
C GLU A 29 11.65 -1.21 0.28
N PHE A 30 10.68 -1.37 1.17
CA PHE A 30 9.69 -0.33 1.46
C PHE A 30 10.33 0.83 2.23
N VAL A 31 10.16 2.06 1.73
CA VAL A 31 10.80 3.26 2.31
C VAL A 31 9.83 4.45 2.47
N TRP A 32 8.54 4.26 2.19
CA TRP A 32 7.58 5.35 2.32
C TRP A 32 7.18 5.59 3.78
N GLY A 33 7.27 6.85 4.21
CA GLY A 33 6.84 7.27 5.55
C GLY A 33 5.36 7.69 5.60
N PRO A 34 4.80 7.91 6.81
CA PRO A 34 3.38 8.22 7.03
C PRO A 34 2.84 9.36 6.15
N ARG A 35 3.63 10.45 5.98
CA ARG A 35 3.24 11.61 5.18
C ARG A 35 2.99 11.29 3.71
N GLN A 36 3.78 10.38 3.12
CA GLN A 36 3.61 9.98 1.72
C GLN A 36 2.34 9.13 1.54
N ILE A 37 2.08 8.23 2.50
CA ILE A 37 0.86 7.42 2.52
C ILE A 37 -0.38 8.32 2.65
N ILE A 38 -0.35 9.27 3.57
CA ILE A 38 -1.44 10.24 3.77
C ILE A 38 -1.73 11.03 2.49
N ARG A 39 -0.69 11.59 1.84
CA ARG A 39 -0.86 12.33 0.57
C ARG A 39 -1.42 11.47 -0.56
N LEU A 40 -1.01 10.20 -0.64
CA LEU A 40 -1.55 9.27 -1.63
C LEU A 40 -3.05 9.04 -1.40
N VAL A 41 -3.45 8.75 -0.16
CA VAL A 41 -4.86 8.54 0.19
C VAL A 41 -5.68 9.81 -0.03
N ASP A 42 -5.19 10.98 0.41
CA ASP A 42 -5.85 12.27 0.18
C ASP A 42 -6.06 12.53 -1.32
N SER A 43 -5.06 12.26 -2.15
CA SER A 43 -5.17 12.39 -3.62
C SER A 43 -6.23 11.47 -4.19
N LEU A 44 -6.28 10.21 -3.75
CA LEU A 44 -7.29 9.23 -4.18
C LEU A 44 -8.70 9.65 -3.77
N MET A 45 -8.87 10.12 -2.54
CA MET A 45 -10.15 10.65 -2.04
C MET A 45 -10.60 11.94 -2.74
N ARG A 46 -9.70 12.65 -3.42
CA ARG A 46 -10.04 13.79 -4.31
C ARG A 46 -10.31 13.38 -5.75
N GLY A 47 -10.09 12.12 -6.11
CA GLY A 47 -10.13 11.66 -7.49
C GLY A 47 -8.95 12.13 -8.34
N TYR A 48 -7.82 12.49 -7.73
CA TYR A 48 -6.60 12.87 -8.47
C TYR A 48 -5.88 11.64 -9.02
N PRO A 49 -5.24 11.74 -10.20
CA PRO A 49 -4.47 10.64 -10.76
C PRO A 49 -3.25 10.33 -9.89
N VAL A 50 -2.99 9.05 -9.64
CA VAL A 50 -1.85 8.59 -8.83
C VAL A 50 -0.75 7.92 -9.66
N GLY A 51 -0.75 8.16 -10.97
CA GLY A 51 0.12 7.48 -11.94
C GLY A 51 -0.40 6.11 -12.36
N SER A 52 0.30 5.45 -13.28
CA SER A 52 -0.01 4.08 -13.71
C SER A 52 0.80 3.04 -12.94
N PHE A 53 0.38 1.78 -13.04
CA PHE A 53 1.12 0.60 -12.57
C PHE A 53 1.64 -0.19 -13.76
N LEU A 54 2.75 -0.90 -13.58
CA LEU A 54 3.25 -1.85 -14.55
C LEU A 54 3.18 -3.24 -13.93
N LEU A 55 2.38 -4.11 -14.54
CA LEU A 55 2.18 -5.48 -14.11
C LEU A 55 2.77 -6.44 -15.14
N TRP A 56 3.22 -7.60 -14.69
CA TRP A 56 3.72 -8.67 -15.54
C TRP A 56 3.03 -9.98 -15.22
N LYS A 57 2.32 -10.54 -16.19
CA LYS A 57 1.71 -11.86 -16.07
C LYS A 57 2.78 -12.91 -16.29
N VAL A 58 3.14 -13.62 -15.23
CA VAL A 58 4.12 -14.71 -15.24
C VAL A 58 3.37 -16.02 -15.38
N GLU A 59 3.71 -16.78 -16.41
CA GLU A 59 3.07 -18.06 -16.68
C GLU A 59 3.55 -19.15 -15.70
N PRO A 60 2.73 -20.20 -15.47
CA PRO A 60 3.09 -21.29 -14.57
C PRO A 60 4.46 -21.93 -14.80
N VAL A 61 4.87 -22.02 -16.08
CA VAL A 61 6.13 -22.65 -16.49
C VAL A 61 7.34 -21.84 -16.03
N THR A 62 7.22 -20.51 -16.01
CA THR A 62 8.33 -19.59 -15.70
C THR A 62 8.27 -19.08 -14.26
N ALA A 63 7.10 -19.14 -13.60
CA ALA A 63 6.92 -18.61 -12.24
C ALA A 63 7.86 -19.23 -11.20
N GLN A 64 8.23 -20.50 -11.35
CA GLN A 64 9.15 -21.18 -10.42
C GLN A 64 10.61 -20.72 -10.57
N SER A 65 10.94 -20.03 -11.67
CA SER A 65 12.28 -19.52 -11.94
C SER A 65 12.55 -18.15 -11.32
N TYR A 66 11.59 -17.58 -10.59
CA TYR A 66 11.71 -16.26 -9.99
C TYR A 66 11.41 -16.29 -8.50
N THR A 67 12.10 -15.42 -7.76
CA THR A 67 11.77 -15.16 -6.36
C THR A 67 10.76 -14.03 -6.23
N PHE A 68 9.69 -14.30 -5.49
CA PHE A 68 8.63 -13.34 -5.21
C PHE A 68 8.51 -13.03 -3.73
N TYR A 69 7.93 -11.87 -3.43
CA TYR A 69 7.72 -11.34 -2.10
C TYR A 69 6.27 -10.88 -1.94
N GLU A 70 5.72 -11.05 -0.73
CA GLU A 70 4.40 -10.54 -0.36
C GLU A 70 4.46 -9.04 -0.08
N PHE A 71 3.32 -8.35 -0.18
CA PHE A 71 3.21 -6.95 0.22
C PHE A 71 3.18 -6.83 1.75
N LEU A 72 3.86 -5.82 2.30
CA LEU A 72 3.77 -5.54 3.73
C LEU A 72 2.34 -5.13 4.09
N THR A 73 1.76 -5.83 5.05
CA THR A 73 0.50 -5.44 5.70
C THR A 73 0.79 -4.72 7.02
N HIS A 74 1.69 -5.27 7.83
CA HIS A 74 2.10 -4.66 9.10
C HIS A 74 3.56 -4.26 9.02
N PHE A 75 3.83 -2.97 8.79
CA PHE A 75 5.19 -2.44 8.80
C PHE A 75 5.61 -2.14 10.24
N HIS A 76 6.76 -2.68 10.63
CA HIS A 76 7.38 -2.38 11.92
C HIS A 76 8.88 -2.17 11.72
N GLU A 77 9.38 -0.94 11.91
CA GLU A 77 10.75 -0.54 11.59
C GLU A 77 11.84 -1.42 12.23
N ARG A 78 11.62 -1.93 13.46
CA ARG A 78 12.55 -2.88 14.11
C ARG A 78 12.25 -4.36 13.83
N ASP A 79 11.02 -4.80 14.14
CA ASP A 79 10.70 -6.22 14.26
C ASP A 79 10.15 -6.84 12.95
N HIS A 80 9.64 -6.02 12.03
CA HIS A 80 9.12 -6.47 10.73
C HIS A 80 9.29 -5.39 9.64
N PRO A 81 10.54 -5.01 9.30
CA PRO A 81 10.79 -3.93 8.35
C PRO A 81 10.68 -4.35 6.88
N TYR A 82 10.73 -5.66 6.60
CA TYR A 82 10.87 -6.17 5.24
C TYR A 82 9.76 -7.16 4.86
N ALA A 83 9.46 -7.20 3.56
CA ALA A 83 8.54 -8.16 3.00
C ALA A 83 9.04 -9.60 3.15
N SER A 84 8.13 -10.52 3.46
CA SER A 84 8.40 -11.96 3.50
C SER A 84 8.39 -12.55 2.09
N ARG A 85 9.18 -13.61 1.90
CA ARG A 85 9.20 -14.37 0.65
C ARG A 85 7.83 -15.02 0.41
N ALA A 86 7.34 -14.94 -0.81
CA ALA A 86 6.10 -15.56 -1.23
C ALA A 86 6.37 -16.90 -1.92
N THR A 87 5.45 -17.85 -1.76
CA THR A 87 5.49 -19.12 -2.49
C THR A 87 4.42 -19.12 -3.57
N VAL A 88 4.83 -19.33 -4.82
CA VAL A 88 3.90 -19.58 -5.93
C VAL A 88 3.69 -21.09 -6.04
N PRO A 89 2.45 -21.61 -5.93
CA PRO A 89 2.19 -23.03 -6.07
C PRO A 89 2.69 -23.58 -7.42
N ALA A 90 3.23 -24.81 -7.40
CA ALA A 90 3.66 -25.47 -8.64
C ALA A 90 2.50 -25.61 -9.63
N GLY A 91 2.75 -25.31 -10.91
CA GLY A 91 1.72 -25.32 -11.95
C GLY A 91 0.77 -24.12 -11.93
N SER A 92 1.00 -23.13 -11.05
CA SER A 92 0.28 -21.86 -11.04
C SER A 92 1.18 -20.71 -11.52
N GLY A 93 0.57 -19.73 -12.20
CA GLY A 93 1.22 -18.47 -12.54
C GLY A 93 0.96 -17.41 -11.48
N THR A 94 1.53 -16.22 -11.68
CA THR A 94 1.29 -15.06 -10.83
C THR A 94 1.34 -13.77 -11.64
N THR A 95 0.88 -12.66 -11.09
CA THR A 95 1.12 -11.33 -11.65
C THR A 95 2.14 -10.59 -10.78
N ALA A 96 3.29 -10.26 -11.36
CA ALA A 96 4.33 -9.50 -10.70
C ALA A 96 4.11 -7.99 -10.85
N VAL A 97 4.26 -7.22 -9.77
CA VAL A 97 4.20 -5.75 -9.81
C VAL A 97 5.59 -5.19 -10.10
N LEU A 98 5.79 -4.70 -11.33
CA LEU A 98 7.05 -4.12 -11.80
C LEU A 98 7.18 -2.63 -11.47
N ASP A 99 6.09 -1.88 -11.43
CA ASP A 99 6.07 -0.49 -10.97
C ASP A 99 4.82 -0.17 -10.14
N GLY A 100 4.97 0.77 -9.21
CA GLY A 100 3.93 1.18 -8.26
C GLY A 100 3.91 0.37 -6.97
N GLN A 101 4.94 -0.44 -6.73
CA GLN A 101 5.05 -1.27 -5.52
C GLN A 101 4.90 -0.47 -4.22
N GLN A 102 5.58 0.68 -4.07
CA GLN A 102 5.52 1.49 -2.86
C GLN A 102 4.11 2.05 -2.63
N ARG A 103 3.39 2.39 -3.72
CA ARG A 103 2.00 2.87 -3.67
C ARG A 103 1.06 1.75 -3.21
N LEU A 104 1.17 0.56 -3.80
CA LEU A 104 0.34 -0.59 -3.41
C LEU A 104 0.62 -1.05 -1.97
N THR A 105 1.90 -1.15 -1.57
CA THR A 105 2.27 -1.46 -0.18
C THR A 105 1.71 -0.41 0.79
N SER A 106 1.79 0.87 0.44
CA SER A 106 1.22 1.97 1.26
C SER A 106 -0.29 1.84 1.43
N LEU A 107 -1.02 1.52 0.36
CA LEU A 107 -2.46 1.30 0.40
C LEU A 107 -2.83 0.04 1.19
N ASN A 108 -2.03 -1.01 1.06
CA ASN A 108 -2.20 -2.25 1.82
C ASN A 108 -2.05 -2.00 3.33
N ILE A 109 -0.99 -1.28 3.73
CA ILE A 109 -0.78 -0.84 5.12
C ILE A 109 -1.94 0.04 5.60
N ALA A 110 -2.38 1.01 4.79
CA ALA A 110 -3.43 1.95 5.16
C ALA A 110 -4.80 1.28 5.39
N LEU A 111 -5.16 0.30 4.57
CA LEU A 111 -6.50 -0.31 4.56
C LEU A 111 -6.57 -1.63 5.34
N TYR A 112 -5.55 -2.47 5.31
CA TYR A 112 -5.58 -3.77 5.98
C TYR A 112 -4.68 -3.83 7.22
N GLY A 113 -3.77 -2.87 7.34
CA GLY A 113 -2.55 -3.03 8.10
C GLY A 113 -2.31 -2.05 9.23
N SER A 114 -1.03 -1.94 9.58
CA SER A 114 -0.51 -1.01 10.59
C SER A 114 0.89 -0.52 10.24
N PHE A 115 1.25 0.61 10.82
CA PHE A 115 2.55 1.24 10.66
C PHE A 115 3.15 1.55 12.04
N ALA A 116 4.36 1.08 12.30
CA ALA A 116 5.10 1.32 13.53
C ALA A 116 6.51 1.82 13.21
N GLU A 117 6.72 3.13 13.37
CA GLU A 117 8.03 3.79 13.33
C GLU A 117 8.45 4.22 14.73
N LYS A 118 9.76 4.39 14.91
CA LYS A 118 10.35 4.82 16.15
C LYS A 118 9.83 6.21 16.55
N LYS A 119 9.33 6.32 17.77
CA LYS A 119 9.02 7.62 18.38
C LYS A 119 10.28 8.47 18.47
N LYS A 120 10.15 9.75 18.12
CA LYS A 120 11.21 10.75 18.32
C LYS A 120 11.67 10.72 19.77
N TYR A 121 12.98 10.69 19.99
CA TYR A 121 13.64 10.61 21.31
C TYR A 121 13.42 9.32 22.11
N ALA A 122 12.68 8.33 21.60
CA ALA A 122 12.60 7.04 22.27
C ALA A 122 13.89 6.23 22.08
N TRP A 123 14.27 5.49 23.12
CA TRP A 123 15.37 4.52 23.03
C TRP A 123 14.96 3.32 22.18
N TRP A 124 15.84 2.85 21.29
CA TRP A 124 15.55 1.75 20.36
C TRP A 124 15.06 0.47 21.04
N ASN A 125 15.60 0.15 22.22
CA ASN A 125 15.27 -1.04 22.98
C ASN A 125 14.08 -0.84 23.93
N SER A 126 13.46 0.34 23.95
CA SER A 126 12.30 0.56 24.82
C SER A 126 11.10 -0.24 24.29
N PRO A 127 10.34 -0.94 25.15
CA PRO A 127 9.16 -1.69 24.75
C PRO A 127 8.11 -0.84 24.00
N ASN A 128 8.05 0.46 24.31
CA ASN A 128 7.06 1.40 23.76
C ASN A 128 7.63 2.34 22.68
N ALA A 129 8.82 2.02 22.15
CA ALA A 129 9.50 2.86 21.16
C ALA A 129 8.77 2.89 19.80
N PHE A 130 8.07 1.81 19.45
CA PHE A 130 7.42 1.61 18.15
C PHE A 130 5.91 1.42 18.35
N PRO A 131 5.15 2.50 18.57
CA PRO A 131 3.70 2.40 18.70
C PRO A 131 3.09 1.86 17.41
N VAL A 132 2.24 0.84 17.52
CA VAL A 132 1.46 0.35 16.39
C VAL A 132 0.34 1.34 16.10
N LYS A 133 0.35 1.91 14.89
CA LYS A 133 -0.64 2.89 14.45
C LYS A 133 -1.40 2.40 13.23
N HIS A 134 -2.64 2.86 13.10
CA HIS A 134 -3.47 2.65 11.91
C HIS A 134 -3.81 3.99 11.29
N LEU A 135 -4.14 4.02 9.99
CA LEU A 135 -4.59 5.24 9.34
C LEU A 135 -6.06 5.49 9.66
N TYR A 136 -6.35 6.70 10.14
CA TYR A 136 -7.68 7.19 10.45
C TYR A 136 -8.01 8.43 9.63
N LEU A 137 -9.28 8.60 9.32
CA LEU A 137 -9.90 9.79 8.74
C LEU A 137 -10.73 10.49 9.81
N ASN A 138 -10.54 11.78 9.99
CA ASN A 138 -11.43 12.61 10.80
C ASN A 138 -12.72 12.88 10.01
N LEU A 139 -13.86 12.50 10.58
CA LEU A 139 -15.16 12.73 9.96
C LEU A 139 -15.77 14.09 10.35
N ALA A 140 -15.36 14.67 11.48
CA ALA A 140 -15.99 15.86 12.04
C ALA A 140 -15.26 17.17 11.70
N GLN A 141 -13.97 17.11 11.38
CA GLN A 141 -13.12 18.30 11.21
C GLN A 141 -12.29 18.23 9.92
N ASP A 142 -11.98 19.41 9.40
CA ASP A 142 -11.01 19.60 8.33
C ASP A 142 -9.57 19.58 8.88
N PRO A 143 -8.55 19.35 8.02
CA PRO A 143 -7.16 19.35 8.46
C PRO A 143 -6.75 20.73 9.02
N PRO A 144 -5.82 20.79 9.98
CA PRO A 144 -5.27 22.05 10.47
C PRO A 144 -4.66 22.89 9.32
N GLU A 145 -4.76 24.22 9.39
CA GLU A 145 -4.25 25.14 8.33
C GLU A 145 -2.76 24.94 8.01
N GLU A 146 -1.98 24.47 8.98
CA GLU A 146 -0.55 24.19 8.87
C GLU A 146 -0.23 22.97 7.97
N GLU A 147 -1.22 22.11 7.71
CA GLU A 147 -1.11 20.97 6.79
C GLU A 147 -1.35 21.42 5.34
N LEU A 148 -0.50 22.34 4.86
CA LEU A 148 -0.58 22.93 3.52
C LEU A 148 -0.83 21.87 2.44
N GLY A 149 -2.04 21.92 1.87
CA GLY A 149 -2.42 21.18 0.68
C GLY A 149 -3.20 19.88 0.91
N LEU A 150 -3.54 19.48 2.15
CA LEU A 150 -4.47 18.37 2.43
C LEU A 150 -5.94 18.85 2.47
N LYS A 151 -6.88 17.98 2.10
CA LYS A 151 -8.34 18.25 2.09
C LYS A 151 -8.99 17.47 3.22
N TYR A 152 -8.46 16.29 3.52
CA TYR A 152 -8.94 15.43 4.59
C TYR A 152 -7.89 15.34 5.70
N ASP A 153 -8.35 15.39 6.95
CA ASP A 153 -7.51 15.15 8.12
C ASP A 153 -7.30 13.65 8.28
N LEU A 154 -6.12 13.19 7.85
CA LEU A 154 -5.71 11.80 7.80
C LEU A 154 -4.49 11.59 8.69
N ARG A 155 -4.58 10.71 9.68
CA ARG A 155 -3.49 10.51 10.65
C ARG A 155 -3.24 9.05 10.96
N PHE A 156 -1.97 8.71 11.15
CA PHE A 156 -1.59 7.48 11.81
C PHE A 156 -1.70 7.66 13.32
N LEU A 157 -2.64 6.95 13.94
CA LEU A 157 -2.96 7.02 15.36
C LEU A 157 -2.93 5.62 15.97
N THR A 158 -2.54 5.51 17.24
CA THR A 158 -2.82 4.30 18.03
C THR A 158 -4.32 4.20 18.32
N GLU A 159 -4.80 3.02 18.72
CA GLU A 159 -6.20 2.87 19.11
C GLU A 159 -6.60 3.79 20.27
N SER A 160 -5.68 4.05 21.20
CA SER A 160 -5.90 4.98 22.31
C SER A 160 -5.92 6.45 21.87
N GLU A 161 -5.10 6.83 20.89
CA GLU A 161 -5.07 8.19 20.33
C GLU A 161 -6.33 8.50 19.51
N ALA A 162 -6.92 7.47 18.87
CA ALA A 162 -8.14 7.59 18.07
C ALA A 162 -9.43 7.42 18.89
N ALA A 163 -9.34 6.95 20.14
CA ALA A 163 -10.50 6.79 21.00
C ALA A 163 -11.10 8.17 21.33
N PRO A 164 -12.44 8.32 21.30
CA PRO A 164 -13.07 9.56 21.74
C PRO A 164 -12.75 9.81 23.22
N ALA A 165 -12.49 11.07 23.57
CA ALA A 165 -12.49 11.49 24.97
C ALA A 165 -13.90 11.40 25.55
N ASP A 166 -14.00 11.39 26.88
CA ASP A 166 -15.30 11.46 27.57
C ASP A 166 -16.09 12.68 27.04
N ASP A 167 -17.35 12.45 26.67
CA ASP A 167 -18.28 13.44 26.08
C ASP A 167 -17.87 14.05 24.72
N ALA A 168 -16.84 13.51 24.04
CA ALA A 168 -16.44 13.92 22.70
C ALA A 168 -17.02 13.02 21.59
N PRO A 169 -17.30 13.56 20.39
CA PRO A 169 -17.76 12.76 19.24
C PRO A 169 -16.68 11.77 18.76
N ASP A 170 -17.10 10.54 18.40
CA ASP A 170 -16.22 9.50 17.82
C ASP A 170 -15.92 9.81 16.34
N ASN A 171 -15.07 10.81 16.14
CA ASN A 171 -14.75 11.40 14.85
C ASN A 171 -13.72 10.60 14.03
N TRP A 172 -12.93 9.72 14.65
CA TRP A 172 -11.86 8.98 13.97
C TRP A 172 -12.37 7.67 13.36
N PHE A 173 -12.45 7.64 12.04
CA PHE A 173 -12.79 6.45 11.27
C PHE A 173 -11.53 5.74 10.76
N ARG A 174 -11.26 4.53 11.27
CA ARG A 174 -10.17 3.69 10.75
C ARG A 174 -10.45 3.34 9.29
N LEU A 175 -9.54 3.69 8.38
CA LEU A 175 -9.76 3.60 6.93
C LEU A 175 -10.23 2.22 6.48
N GLY A 176 -9.57 1.16 6.95
CA GLY A 176 -9.90 -0.22 6.61
C GLY A 176 -11.35 -0.65 6.85
N LYS A 177 -12.07 0.02 7.75
CA LYS A 177 -13.49 -0.27 8.01
C LYS A 177 -14.37 0.06 6.80
N VAL A 178 -13.91 0.90 5.87
CA VAL A 178 -14.67 1.25 4.65
C VAL A 178 -14.97 0.03 3.78
N LEU A 179 -14.07 -0.95 3.75
CA LEU A 179 -14.22 -2.20 3.00
C LEU A 179 -15.38 -3.07 3.50
N ARG A 180 -15.87 -2.79 4.72
CA ARG A 180 -16.98 -3.52 5.35
C ARG A 180 -18.33 -2.80 5.23
N LEU A 181 -18.35 -1.59 4.67
CA LEU A 181 -19.59 -0.86 4.44
C LEU A 181 -20.31 -1.49 3.24
N ALA A 182 -21.55 -1.94 3.41
CA ALA A 182 -22.27 -2.63 2.35
C ALA A 182 -22.62 -1.72 1.16
N ASP A 183 -22.85 -0.43 1.42
CA ASP A 183 -23.28 0.57 0.45
C ASP A 183 -22.81 1.98 0.84
N SER A 184 -22.93 2.94 -0.08
CA SER A 184 -22.53 4.34 0.13
C SER A 184 -23.64 5.23 0.70
N GLY A 185 -24.75 4.66 1.19
CA GLY A 185 -25.92 5.40 1.68
C GLY A 185 -26.35 4.88 3.04
N PRO A 186 -27.32 3.96 3.13
CA PRO A 186 -27.73 3.32 4.38
C PRO A 186 -26.59 2.87 5.32
N ALA A 187 -25.55 2.22 4.81
CA ALA A 187 -24.46 1.73 5.65
C ALA A 187 -23.59 2.87 6.22
N ILE A 188 -23.34 3.92 5.41
CA ILE A 188 -22.66 5.14 5.87
C ILE A 188 -23.50 5.83 6.95
N MET A 189 -24.80 6.04 6.71
CA MET A 189 -25.69 6.69 7.68
C MET A 189 -25.73 5.93 8.99
N LYS A 190 -25.82 4.59 8.95
CA LYS A 190 -25.77 3.74 10.14
C LYS A 190 -24.48 3.92 10.93
N GLU A 191 -23.33 4.02 10.25
CA GLU A 191 -22.04 4.24 10.91
C GLU A 191 -21.95 5.63 11.56
N LEU A 192 -22.46 6.68 10.90
CA LEU A 192 -22.49 8.04 11.47
C LEU A 192 -23.44 8.16 12.68
N THR A 193 -24.61 7.52 12.62
CA THR A 193 -25.55 7.45 13.76
C THR A 193 -24.92 6.72 14.93
N ARG A 194 -24.26 5.58 14.71
CA ARG A 194 -23.56 4.80 15.75
C ARG A 194 -22.49 5.63 16.48
N ARG A 195 -21.87 6.58 15.77
CA ARG A 195 -20.82 7.47 16.28
C ARG A 195 -21.34 8.79 16.85
N ALA A 196 -22.66 9.03 16.81
CA ALA A 196 -23.29 10.29 17.21
C ALA A 196 -22.74 11.54 16.46
N ILE A 197 -22.40 11.39 15.18
CA ILE A 197 -21.86 12.48 14.33
C ILE A 197 -22.68 12.71 13.06
N VAL A 198 -23.93 12.24 13.01
CA VAL A 198 -24.79 12.40 11.82
C VAL A 198 -25.04 13.86 11.46
N ASP A 199 -25.14 14.74 12.46
CA ASP A 199 -25.38 16.17 12.28
C ASP A 199 -24.09 16.99 12.08
N GLN A 200 -22.92 16.34 12.10
CA GLN A 200 -21.64 17.03 11.88
C GLN A 200 -21.47 17.38 10.40
N ALA A 201 -21.19 18.66 10.14
CA ALA A 201 -21.06 19.18 8.79
C ALA A 201 -19.98 18.42 7.99
N GLY A 202 -20.38 17.85 6.85
CA GLY A 202 -19.49 17.13 5.94
C GLY A 202 -19.12 15.70 6.37
N ALA A 203 -19.57 15.20 7.53
CA ALA A 203 -19.21 13.84 7.98
C ALA A 203 -19.64 12.75 6.98
N PHE A 204 -20.85 12.88 6.44
CA PHE A 204 -21.31 12.02 5.34
C PHE A 204 -20.41 12.14 4.11
N GLN A 205 -20.10 13.36 3.66
CA GLN A 205 -19.31 13.57 2.46
C GLN A 205 -17.89 12.98 2.60
N ARG A 206 -17.23 13.15 3.75
CA ARG A 206 -15.88 12.60 3.98
C ARG A 206 -15.87 11.07 3.91
N LEU A 207 -16.86 10.42 4.53
CA LEU A 207 -16.96 8.95 4.48
C LEU A 207 -17.41 8.46 3.10
N TYR A 208 -18.29 9.20 2.42
CA TYR A 208 -18.68 8.93 1.04
C TYR A 208 -17.50 9.03 0.08
N ASP A 209 -16.67 10.07 0.18
CA ASP A 209 -15.48 10.27 -0.64
C ASP A 209 -14.46 9.13 -0.43
N LEU A 210 -14.27 8.68 0.82
CA LEU A 210 -13.45 7.50 1.13
C LEU A 210 -14.03 6.24 0.49
N TYR A 211 -15.34 6.01 0.62
CA TYR A 211 -16.03 4.86 0.02
C TYR A 211 -15.88 4.86 -1.49
N GLN A 212 -16.11 6.01 -2.14
CA GLN A 212 -15.96 6.15 -3.58
C GLN A 212 -14.53 5.85 -4.02
N ALA A 213 -13.53 6.46 -3.38
CA ALA A 213 -12.13 6.29 -3.74
C ALA A 213 -11.65 4.84 -3.62
N VAL A 214 -12.10 4.12 -2.58
CA VAL A 214 -11.65 2.76 -2.31
C VAL A 214 -12.40 1.73 -3.15
N ARG A 215 -13.72 1.88 -3.31
CA ARG A 215 -14.59 0.79 -3.79
C ARG A 215 -15.22 1.03 -5.17
N ILE A 216 -15.45 2.28 -5.55
CA ILE A 216 -16.26 2.61 -6.73
C ILE A 216 -15.40 3.18 -7.87
N LEU A 217 -14.59 4.18 -7.54
CA LEU A 217 -13.66 4.76 -8.49
C LEU A 217 -12.63 3.71 -8.89
N LYS A 218 -12.16 3.82 -10.14
CA LYS A 218 -11.14 2.94 -10.70
C LYS A 218 -9.85 3.72 -11.00
N PRO A 219 -9.19 4.29 -9.97
CA PRO A 219 -8.03 5.15 -10.17
C PRO A 219 -6.76 4.37 -10.55
N MET A 220 -6.78 3.04 -10.46
CA MET A 220 -5.61 2.20 -10.69
C MET A 220 -5.46 1.86 -12.17
N ASN A 221 -4.88 2.79 -12.91
CA ASN A 221 -4.52 2.60 -14.32
C ASN A 221 -3.28 1.69 -14.43
N TYR A 222 -3.28 0.69 -15.31
CA TYR A 222 -2.13 -0.21 -15.42
C TYR A 222 -1.85 -0.71 -16.84
N PHE A 223 -0.59 -1.05 -17.08
CA PHE A 223 -0.11 -1.76 -18.25
C PHE A 223 0.21 -3.21 -17.88
N LEU A 224 -0.14 -4.14 -18.76
CA LEU A 224 0.17 -5.56 -18.59
C LEU A 224 1.24 -5.99 -19.59
N VAL A 225 2.36 -6.48 -19.07
CA VAL A 225 3.37 -7.24 -19.79
C VAL A 225 2.95 -8.70 -19.78
N THR A 226 2.88 -9.32 -20.94
CA THR A 226 2.62 -10.76 -21.11
C THR A 226 3.79 -11.50 -21.73
N ASP A 227 4.86 -10.76 -22.08
CA ASP A 227 6.10 -11.34 -22.58
C ASP A 227 6.76 -12.18 -21.48
N GLN A 228 7.30 -13.34 -21.83
CA GLN A 228 7.95 -14.26 -20.90
C GLN A 228 9.48 -14.20 -20.98
N ASP A 229 10.04 -13.40 -21.90
CA ASP A 229 11.49 -13.19 -22.01
C ASP A 229 12.00 -12.37 -20.80
N PRO A 230 12.81 -12.95 -19.90
CA PRO A 230 13.30 -12.27 -18.71
C PRO A 230 14.13 -11.02 -19.02
N ASP A 231 14.92 -11.05 -20.09
CA ASP A 231 15.83 -9.95 -20.43
C ASP A 231 15.03 -8.73 -20.88
N LYS A 232 13.99 -8.97 -21.67
CA LYS A 232 13.08 -7.92 -22.13
C LYS A 232 12.22 -7.36 -21.00
N VAL A 233 11.72 -8.22 -20.11
CA VAL A 233 10.95 -7.77 -18.93
C VAL A 233 11.82 -6.92 -18.01
N LEU A 234 13.08 -7.32 -17.80
CA LEU A 234 14.03 -6.51 -17.06
C LEU A 234 14.26 -5.17 -17.75
N GLU A 235 14.51 -5.15 -19.05
CA GLU A 235 14.78 -3.91 -19.76
C GLU A 235 13.61 -2.92 -19.60
N ILE A 236 12.37 -3.42 -19.68
CA ILE A 236 11.18 -2.61 -19.42
C ILE A 236 11.20 -2.08 -17.97
N PHE A 237 11.45 -2.95 -16.98
CA PHE A 237 11.51 -2.57 -15.57
C PHE A 237 12.55 -1.47 -15.32
N VAL A 238 13.77 -1.64 -15.85
CA VAL A 238 14.85 -0.67 -15.72
C VAL A 238 14.46 0.64 -16.37
N ARG A 239 14.00 0.63 -17.63
CA ARG A 239 13.65 1.87 -18.33
C ARG A 239 12.51 2.65 -17.65
N VAL A 240 11.51 1.97 -17.08
CA VAL A 240 10.41 2.62 -16.36
C VAL A 240 10.85 3.21 -15.02
N ASN A 241 11.71 2.51 -14.28
CA ASN A 241 12.19 2.98 -12.98
C ASN A 241 13.37 3.97 -13.08
N SER A 242 14.09 4.00 -14.21
CA SER A 242 15.23 4.90 -14.47
C SER A 242 14.83 6.32 -14.88
N GLY A 243 13.53 6.60 -15.05
CA GLY A 243 13.05 7.97 -15.27
C GLY A 243 13.16 8.88 -14.03
N GLY A 244 13.52 8.33 -12.88
CA GLY A 244 13.79 9.03 -11.61
C GLY A 244 15.23 8.83 -11.12
N THR A 245 15.44 8.68 -9.81
CA THR A 245 16.77 8.34 -9.25
C THR A 245 17.16 6.92 -9.69
N PRO A 246 18.23 6.74 -10.46
CA PRO A 246 18.54 5.45 -11.09
C PRO A 246 18.97 4.41 -10.06
N LEU A 247 18.41 3.20 -10.17
CA LEU A 247 19.04 1.99 -9.63
C LEU A 247 20.33 1.74 -10.44
N SER A 248 21.43 1.38 -9.78
CA SER A 248 22.66 1.10 -10.51
C SER A 248 22.48 -0.15 -11.37
N TYR A 249 22.97 -0.11 -12.61
CA TYR A 249 23.02 -1.27 -13.51
C TYR A 249 23.73 -2.47 -12.87
N SER A 250 24.69 -2.21 -11.98
CA SER A 250 25.35 -3.25 -11.18
C SER A 250 24.45 -3.88 -10.10
N ASP A 251 23.52 -3.13 -9.48
CA ASP A 251 22.57 -3.68 -8.49
C ASP A 251 21.54 -4.59 -9.18
N LEU A 252 21.14 -4.23 -10.40
CA LEU A 252 20.21 -4.99 -11.23
C LEU A 252 20.85 -6.27 -11.77
N LEU A 253 22.11 -6.19 -12.22
CA LEU A 253 22.89 -7.37 -12.63
C LEU A 253 23.20 -8.30 -11.45
N LEU A 254 23.47 -7.74 -10.25
CA LEU A 254 23.67 -8.54 -9.03
C LEU A 254 22.36 -9.23 -8.59
N SER A 255 21.23 -8.54 -8.70
CA SER A 255 19.89 -9.12 -8.49
C SER A 255 19.53 -10.20 -9.53
N MET A 256 20.01 -10.07 -10.77
CA MET A 256 19.86 -11.10 -11.79
C MET A 256 20.77 -12.31 -11.57
N ALA A 257 22.03 -12.09 -11.21
CA ALA A 257 22.97 -13.17 -10.88
C ALA A 257 22.47 -14.00 -9.69
N THR A 258 21.82 -13.35 -8.72
CA THR A 258 21.18 -14.03 -7.56
C THR A 258 19.82 -14.65 -7.90
N ASN A 259 19.03 -14.09 -8.81
CA ASN A 259 17.78 -14.73 -9.28
C ASN A 259 18.02 -16.06 -10.02
N GLN A 260 19.20 -16.29 -10.59
CA GLN A 260 19.59 -17.57 -11.20
C GLN A 260 20.27 -18.53 -10.21
N TRP A 261 20.61 -18.09 -9.00
CA TRP A 261 21.23 -18.95 -7.98
C TRP A 261 20.15 -19.50 -7.06
N THR A 262 20.01 -20.82 -7.05
CA THR A 262 19.09 -21.56 -6.16
C THR A 262 19.41 -21.40 -4.66
N GLU A 263 20.56 -20.80 -4.31
CA GLU A 263 21.07 -20.79 -2.93
C GLU A 263 21.25 -19.41 -2.28
N LEU A 264 21.31 -18.28 -3.01
CA LEU A 264 21.66 -16.97 -2.43
C LEU A 264 20.78 -15.83 -2.94
N ASP A 265 19.93 -15.28 -2.07
CA ASP A 265 19.06 -14.13 -2.35
C ASP A 265 19.79 -12.80 -2.02
N ALA A 266 20.01 -11.95 -3.02
CA ALA A 266 20.69 -10.66 -2.83
C ALA A 266 20.02 -9.77 -1.77
N ARG A 267 18.69 -9.87 -1.58
CA ARG A 267 18.00 -9.11 -0.52
C ARG A 267 18.36 -9.63 0.86
N GLU A 268 18.47 -10.94 1.05
CA GLU A 268 18.84 -11.52 2.34
C GLU A 268 20.29 -11.20 2.70
N GLU A 269 21.19 -11.22 1.71
CA GLU A 269 22.59 -10.80 1.89
C GLU A 269 22.70 -9.33 2.30
N VAL A 270 22.02 -8.41 1.59
CA VAL A 270 22.02 -6.98 1.94
C VAL A 270 21.40 -6.71 3.31
N ARG A 271 20.40 -7.50 3.73
CA ARG A 271 19.82 -7.40 5.09
C ARG A 271 20.79 -7.84 6.19
N SER A 272 21.77 -8.69 5.85
CA SER A 272 22.75 -9.25 6.79
C SER A 272 24.04 -8.45 6.94
N LEU A 273 24.28 -7.49 6.04
CA LEU A 273 25.39 -6.53 6.04
C LEU A 273 25.13 -5.32 6.96
#